data_AF-A0AAU3FPG0-F1
#
_entry.id   AF-A0AAU3FPG0-F1
#
_cell.length_a   1.000
_cell.length_b   1.000
_cell.length_c   1.000
_cell.angle_alpha   90.00
_cell.angle_beta   90.00
_cell.angle_gamma   90.00
#
_symmetry.space_group_name_H-M   'P 1'
#
loop_
_entity.id
_entity.type
_entity.pdbx_description
1 polymer ?
#
loop_
_entity_poly.entity_id
_entity_poly.type
_entity_poly.pdbx_seq_one_letter_code
_entity_poly.pdbx_strand_id
1 'polypeptide(L)'
;MATRPFEVAGSPFFIAEGIFAAEIVEECRRRGLLAGAYALRRPRGTTFLRRLTRDLAEQRKAPGVLLRRGLALLRAEPAVLRRQAGLGAHPAPAGEVLRRVADLLAGHPHRH
;
A
#
# COMPACT_ATOMS: atom_id res chain seq x y z
N MET A 1 9.83 -5.63 23.15
CA MET A 1 9.98 -5.29 21.71
C MET A 1 11.42 -5.54 21.31
N ALA A 2 11.67 -6.37 20.31
CA ALA A 2 13.01 -6.53 19.76
C ALA A 2 13.15 -5.61 18.54
N THR A 3 14.24 -4.85 18.49
CA THR A 3 14.60 -4.00 17.35
C THR A 3 15.83 -4.58 16.67
N ARG A 4 15.85 -4.61 15.34
CA ARG A 4 17.02 -5.04 14.55
C ARG A 4 17.39 -3.91 13.58
N PRO A 5 18.65 -3.44 13.58
CA PRO A 5 19.10 -2.47 12.60
C PRO A 5 19.11 -3.08 11.19
N PHE A 6 18.85 -2.25 10.19
CA PHE A 6 19.03 -2.57 8.77
C PHE A 6 19.65 -1.37 8.06
N GLU A 7 20.44 -1.64 7.04
CA GLU A 7 21.04 -0.60 6.20
C GLU A 7 20.33 -0.52 4.85
N VAL A 8 20.20 0.69 4.32
CA VAL A 8 19.56 0.96 3.02
C VAL A 8 20.54 0.87 1.85
N ALA A 9 21.77 0.38 2.09
CA ALA A 9 22.78 0.08 1.08
C ALA A 9 22.99 1.21 0.03
N GLY A 10 23.15 2.45 0.49
CA GLY A 10 23.34 3.62 -0.39
C GLY A 10 22.08 4.10 -1.11
N SER A 11 20.92 3.49 -0.85
CA SER A 11 19.63 3.98 -1.35
C SER A 11 19.23 5.29 -0.64
N PRO A 12 18.80 6.32 -1.37
CA PRO A 12 18.28 7.56 -0.78
C PRO A 12 16.97 7.32 -0.01
N PHE A 13 16.26 6.22 -0.30
CA PHE A 13 14.96 5.90 0.27
C PHE A 13 14.85 4.41 0.62
N PHE A 14 14.01 4.11 1.61
CA PHE A 14 13.40 2.79 1.77
C PHE A 14 11.89 2.93 1.66
N ILE A 15 11.21 1.85 1.29
CA ILE A 15 9.75 1.82 1.19
C ILE A 15 9.21 0.95 2.32
N ALA A 16 8.36 1.55 3.17
CA ALA A 16 7.53 0.82 4.11
C ALA A 16 6.18 0.52 3.44
N GLU A 17 5.87 -0.77 3.25
CA GLU A 17 4.59 -1.21 2.69
C GLU A 17 3.79 -2.06 3.68
N GLY A 18 2.47 -2.02 3.56
CA GLY A 18 1.56 -2.80 4.39
C GLY A 18 0.24 -2.08 4.66
N ILE A 19 -0.71 -2.81 5.25
CA ILE A 19 -2.04 -2.28 5.58
C ILE A 19 -2.02 -1.20 6.67
N PHE A 20 -0.95 -1.16 7.47
CA PHE A 20 -0.71 -0.19 8.55
C PHE A 20 0.26 0.92 8.16
N ALA A 21 0.73 0.96 6.90
CA ALA A 21 1.76 1.93 6.48
C ALA A 21 1.34 3.39 6.69
N ALA A 22 0.06 3.72 6.57
CA ALA A 22 -0.40 5.09 6.83
C ALA A 22 -0.29 5.51 8.31
N GLU A 23 -0.19 4.57 9.25
CA GLU A 23 -0.17 4.87 10.69
C GLU A 23 1.14 5.53 11.13
N ILE A 24 2.22 5.37 10.36
CA ILE A 24 3.52 5.99 10.66
C ILE A 24 3.72 7.32 9.90
N VAL A 25 2.78 7.73 9.03
CA VAL A 25 2.94 8.88 8.14
C VAL A 25 3.13 10.19 8.90
N GLU A 26 2.31 10.44 9.91
CA GLU A 26 2.41 11.65 10.72
C GLU A 26 3.75 11.74 11.46
N GLU A 27 4.18 10.63 12.06
CA GLU A 27 5.44 10.58 12.79
C GLU A 27 6.66 10.71 11.85
N CYS A 28 6.63 10.06 10.68
CA CYS A 28 7.67 10.23 9.66
C CYS A 28 7.71 11.67 9.16
N ARG A 29 6.57 12.33 8.97
CA ARG A 29 6.50 13.74 8.57
C ARG A 29 7.10 14.63 9.65
N ARG A 30 6.70 14.45 10.90
CA ARG A 30 7.18 15.22 12.06
C ARG A 30 8.71 15.14 12.23
N ARG A 31 9.29 13.98 11.90
CA ARG A 31 10.75 13.75 11.94
C ARG A 31 11.49 14.16 10.67
N GLY A 32 10.81 14.67 9.65
CA GLY A 32 11.44 15.00 8.36
C GLY A 32 11.91 13.79 7.55
N LEU A 33 11.39 12.59 7.84
CA LEU A 33 11.76 11.34 7.16
C LEU A 33 10.86 11.02 5.96
N LEU A 34 9.70 11.67 5.85
CA LEU A 34 8.69 11.31 4.87
C LEU A 34 8.97 11.92 3.49
N ALA A 35 9.39 11.09 2.54
CA ALA A 35 9.48 11.50 1.13
C ALA A 35 8.11 11.45 0.41
N GLY A 36 7.25 10.49 0.76
CA GLY A 36 5.91 10.35 0.21
C GLY A 36 5.11 9.25 0.92
N ALA A 37 3.79 9.36 0.88
CA ALA A 37 2.86 8.38 1.44
C ALA A 37 1.72 8.15 0.45
N TYR A 38 1.44 6.90 0.10
CA TYR A 38 0.49 6.57 -0.96
C TYR A 38 -0.46 5.44 -0.55
N ALA A 39 -1.75 5.62 -0.84
CA ALA A 39 -2.76 4.58 -0.76
C ALA A 39 -3.14 4.16 -2.19
N LEU A 40 -2.83 2.92 -2.58
CA LEU A 40 -3.09 2.46 -3.94
C LEU A 40 -4.60 2.37 -4.24
N ARG A 41 -5.08 3.23 -5.13
CA ARG A 41 -6.45 3.20 -5.65
C ARG A 41 -6.51 2.28 -6.86
N ARG A 42 -6.95 1.03 -6.64
CA ARG A 42 -7.12 0.01 -7.69
C ARG A 42 -8.59 -0.07 -8.13
N PRO A 43 -8.89 -0.51 -9.36
CA PRO A 43 -10.25 -0.88 -9.75
C PRO A 43 -10.75 -2.02 -8.86
N ARG A 44 -11.82 -1.74 -8.11
CA ARG A 44 -12.34 -2.60 -7.02
C ARG A 44 -12.86 -3.93 -7.56
N GLY A 45 -13.60 -3.88 -8.68
CA GLY A 45 -14.12 -5.06 -9.37
C GLY A 45 -13.03 -5.99 -9.88
N THR A 46 -11.97 -5.45 -10.49
CA THR A 46 -10.82 -6.23 -10.96
C THR A 46 -10.06 -6.88 -9.80
N THR A 47 -9.91 -6.17 -8.67
CA THR A 47 -9.26 -6.70 -7.47
C THR A 47 -10.07 -7.83 -6.84
N PHE A 48 -11.38 -7.66 -6.76
CA PHE A 48 -12.31 -8.69 -6.31
C PHE A 48 -12.26 -9.93 -7.22
N LEU A 49 -12.39 -9.75 -8.55
CA LEU A 49 -12.41 -10.85 -9.51
C LEU A 49 -11.11 -11.66 -9.44
N ARG A 50 -9.94 -10.99 -9.45
CA ARG A 50 -8.63 -11.66 -9.34
C ARG A 50 -8.47 -12.43 -8.03
N ARG A 51 -8.98 -11.89 -6.92
CA ARG A 51 -8.93 -12.58 -5.61
C ARG A 51 -9.84 -13.80 -5.63
N LEU A 52 -11.06 -13.66 -6.13
CA LEU A 52 -12.03 -14.73 -6.20
C LEU A 52 -11.54 -15.87 -7.09
N THR A 53 -11.03 -15.57 -8.29
CA THR A 53 -10.53 -16.61 -9.20
C THR A 53 -9.35 -17.37 -8.62
N ARG A 54 -8.39 -16.67 -8.01
CA ARG A 54 -7.26 -17.31 -7.32
C ARG A 54 -7.73 -18.17 -6.15
N ASP A 55 -8.58 -17.64 -5.29
CA ASP A 55 -9.02 -18.36 -4.08
C ASP A 55 -9.87 -19.59 -4.44
N LEU A 56 -10.64 -19.54 -5.55
CA LEU A 56 -11.37 -20.68 -6.10
C LEU A 56 -10.42 -21.73 -6.71
N ALA A 57 -9.41 -21.29 -7.47
CA ALA A 57 -8.40 -22.19 -8.04
C ALA A 57 -7.60 -22.94 -6.97
N GLU A 58 -7.32 -22.28 -5.84
CA GLU A 58 -6.61 -22.88 -4.70
C GLU A 58 -7.53 -23.74 -3.79
N GLN A 59 -8.84 -23.86 -4.10
CA GLN A 59 -9.88 -24.52 -3.28
C GLN A 59 -9.79 -24.24 -1.78
N ARG A 60 -9.34 -23.04 -1.40
CA ARG A 60 -9.05 -22.72 0.01
C ARG A 60 -10.27 -22.81 0.92
N LYS A 61 -11.49 -22.60 0.39
CA LYS A 61 -12.77 -22.62 1.10
C LYS A 61 -13.91 -22.97 0.13
N ALA A 62 -15.07 -23.34 0.68
CA ALA A 62 -16.29 -23.51 -0.11
C ALA A 62 -16.61 -22.24 -0.94
N PRO A 63 -17.04 -22.37 -2.21
CA PRO A 63 -17.24 -21.23 -3.12
C PRO A 63 -18.16 -20.13 -2.56
N GLY A 64 -19.24 -20.50 -1.87
CA GLY A 64 -20.15 -19.56 -1.25
C GLY A 64 -19.49 -18.67 -0.18
N VAL A 65 -18.52 -19.21 0.56
CA VAL A 65 -17.75 -18.44 1.56
C VAL A 65 -16.85 -17.42 0.89
N LEU A 66 -16.19 -17.80 -0.21
CA LEU A 66 -15.31 -16.91 -0.98
C LEU A 66 -16.09 -15.75 -1.61
N LEU A 67 -17.28 -16.02 -2.16
CA LEU A 67 -18.17 -15.00 -2.70
C LEU A 67 -18.63 -14.01 -1.62
N ARG A 68 -19.15 -14.51 -0.49
CA ARG A 68 -19.60 -13.65 0.63
C ARG A 68 -18.47 -12.77 1.15
N ARG A 69 -17.29 -13.36 1.39
CA ARG A 69 -16.11 -12.63 1.87
C ARG A 69 -15.64 -11.60 0.86
N GLY A 70 -15.57 -11.96 -0.42
CA GLY A 70 -15.15 -11.04 -1.47
C GLY A 70 -16.10 -9.85 -1.62
N LEU A 71 -17.42 -10.07 -1.52
CA LEU A 71 -18.40 -8.99 -1.52
C LEU A 71 -18.27 -8.07 -0.30
N ALA A 72 -18.02 -8.63 0.89
CA ALA A 72 -17.77 -7.84 2.09
C ALA A 72 -16.51 -6.96 1.94
N LEU A 73 -15.42 -7.53 1.41
CA LEU A 73 -14.18 -6.79 1.12
C LEU A 73 -14.40 -5.70 0.07
N LEU A 74 -15.14 -6.03 -0.98
CA LEU A 74 -15.52 -5.05 -2.00
C LEU A 74 -16.22 -3.88 -1.32
N ARG A 75 -17.27 -4.10 -0.53
CA ARG A 75 -18.01 -3.04 0.17
C ARG A 75 -17.15 -2.22 1.14
N ALA A 76 -16.22 -2.84 1.84
CA ALA A 76 -15.37 -2.17 2.84
C ALA A 76 -14.26 -1.28 2.25
N GLU A 77 -13.81 -1.55 1.03
CA GLU A 77 -12.65 -0.89 0.40
C GLU A 77 -12.67 0.66 0.40
N PRO A 78 -13.80 1.37 0.19
CA PRO A 78 -13.82 2.83 0.24
C PRO A 78 -13.55 3.37 1.64
N ALA A 79 -14.04 2.68 2.68
CA ALA A 79 -13.77 3.05 4.05
C ALA A 79 -12.29 2.88 4.38
N VAL A 80 -11.67 1.80 3.86
CA VAL A 80 -10.21 1.59 3.98
C VAL A 80 -9.45 2.73 3.30
N LEU A 81 -9.75 3.05 2.04
CA LEU A 81 -9.08 4.15 1.35
C LEU A 81 -9.28 5.50 2.05
N ARG A 82 -10.49 5.81 2.52
CA ARG A 82 -10.75 7.02 3.31
C ARG A 82 -9.95 7.06 4.61
N ARG A 83 -9.82 5.93 5.33
CA ARG A 83 -8.99 5.85 6.53
C ARG A 83 -7.52 6.13 6.21
N GLN A 84 -6.98 5.47 5.19
CA GLN A 84 -5.58 5.67 4.79
C GLN A 84 -5.34 7.13 4.37
N ALA A 85 -6.29 7.74 3.66
CA ALA A 85 -6.26 9.15 3.32
C ALA A 85 -6.31 10.08 4.55
N GLY A 86 -7.19 9.78 5.50
CA GLY A 86 -7.28 10.51 6.77
C GLY A 86 -6.03 10.43 7.63
N LEU A 87 -5.24 9.35 7.49
CA LEU A 87 -3.92 9.20 8.12
C LEU A 87 -2.78 9.87 7.33
N GLY A 88 -3.11 10.54 6.22
CA GLY A 88 -2.16 11.35 5.44
C GLY A 88 -1.53 10.65 4.24
N ALA A 89 -2.01 9.47 3.84
CA ALA A 89 -1.58 8.82 2.59
C ALA A 89 -2.36 9.35 1.38
N HIS A 90 -1.69 9.69 0.29
CA HIS A 90 -2.33 10.19 -0.94
C HIS A 90 -2.96 9.04 -1.76
N PRO A 91 -4.29 9.03 -2.01
CA PRO A 91 -4.91 7.99 -2.83
C PRO A 91 -4.58 8.17 -4.32
N ALA A 92 -3.83 7.24 -4.91
CA ALA A 92 -3.37 7.36 -6.28
C ALA A 92 -3.37 6.01 -7.02
N PRO A 93 -3.59 6.00 -8.36
CA PRO A 93 -3.36 4.80 -9.16
C PRO A 93 -1.86 4.47 -9.21
N ALA A 94 -1.53 3.20 -9.44
CA ALA A 94 -0.14 2.74 -9.42
C ALA A 94 0.78 3.49 -10.39
N GLY A 95 0.30 3.85 -11.59
CA GLY A 95 1.10 4.62 -12.55
C GLY A 95 1.47 6.02 -12.04
N GLU A 96 0.60 6.67 -11.29
CA GLU A 96 0.92 7.97 -10.67
C GLU A 96 1.96 7.79 -9.55
N VAL A 97 1.79 6.77 -8.70
CA VAL A 97 2.76 6.48 -7.62
C VAL A 97 4.13 6.21 -8.20
N LEU A 98 4.23 5.39 -9.26
CA LEU A 98 5.50 5.08 -9.92
C LEU A 98 6.18 6.33 -10.49
N ARG A 99 5.43 7.22 -11.16
CA ARG A 99 6.00 8.50 -11.62
C ARG A 99 6.54 9.34 -10.47
N ARG A 100 5.75 9.52 -9.41
CA ARG A 100 6.16 10.35 -8.26
C ARG A 100 7.40 9.78 -7.56
N VAL A 101 7.50 8.46 -7.45
CA VAL A 101 8.69 7.79 -6.88
C VAL A 101 9.89 7.99 -7.80
N ALA A 102 9.73 7.90 -9.12
CA ALA A 102 10.80 8.19 -10.07
C ALA A 102 11.29 9.65 -9.96
N ASP A 103 10.37 10.61 -9.83
CA ASP A 103 10.69 12.02 -9.63
C ASP A 103 11.49 12.24 -8.33
N LEU A 104 11.11 11.57 -7.23
CA LEU A 104 11.83 11.62 -5.96
C LEU A 104 13.26 11.07 -6.09
N LEU A 105 13.43 9.94 -6.76
CA LEU A 105 14.73 9.32 -7.01
C LEU A 105 15.63 10.19 -7.88
N ALA A 106 15.08 10.83 -8.91
CA ALA A 106 15.83 11.75 -9.77
C ALA A 106 16.40 12.94 -8.98
N GLY A 107 15.68 13.42 -7.95
CA GLY A 107 16.15 14.49 -7.05
C GLY A 107 17.13 14.03 -5.97
N HIS A 108 17.32 12.72 -5.77
CA HIS A 108 18.16 12.15 -4.72
C HIS A 108 18.96 10.97 -5.26
N PRO A 109 19.98 11.21 -6.11
CA PRO A 109 20.76 10.13 -6.68
C PRO A 109 21.45 9.30 -5.59
N HIS A 110 21.68 8.02 -5.89
CA HIS A 110 22.42 7.10 -5.02
C HIS A 110 23.76 7.71 -4.63
N ARG A 111 24.04 7.71 -3.33
CA ARG A 111 25.38 8.05 -2.82
C ARG A 111 26.16 6.74 -2.80
N HIS A 112 27.13 6.64 -3.71
CA HIS A 112 28.09 5.55 -3.77
C HIS A 112 28.92 5.45 -2.48
#